data_AF-A0A0D6L4H1-F1
#
_entry.id   AF-A0A0D6L4H1-F1
#
_cell.length_a   1.000
_cell.length_b   1.000
_cell.length_c   1.000
_cell.angle_alpha   90.00
_cell.angle_beta   90.00
_cell.angle_gamma   90.00
#
_symmetry.space_group_name_H-M   'P 1'
#
loop_
_entity.id
_entity.type
_entity.pdbx_description
1 polymer ?
#
loop_
_entity_poly.entity_id
_entity_poly.type
_entity_poly.pdbx_seq_one_letter_code
_entity_poly.pdbx_strand_id
1 'polypeptide(L)'
;MEVCRTNFNTIWPYLLVSMKSADFIALDLELSGLGSRLASAAKNVADRYAALRDAARTRGILSLGLAFFKKAGQKETKRRLKFQCQVFNILSLCAEPFIVEPEALEFLSKHSFDFNQLIDKGVRYYPSNISKACPLRSLMTELLSRGVPLILHNGLVDLAFLYHHFYSPIPDSQGDNVREALGARWHLTVAFDETKSMMKVLQEACEKVDCPLPDDFPDHIVPFDLKEKYHGFCRKQRQGQCQLIHDVDYGIDLGKREA
;
A
#
# COMPACT_ATOMS: atom_id res chain seq x y z
N MET A 1 4.51 -1.59 24.80
CA MET A 1 5.60 -2.46 25.30
C MET A 1 6.66 -2.52 24.24
N GLU A 2 7.92 -2.36 24.62
CA GLU A 2 9.03 -2.44 23.68
C GLU A 2 9.50 -3.88 23.48
N VAL A 3 9.73 -4.25 22.23
CA VAL A 3 10.16 -5.56 21.81
C VAL A 3 11.48 -5.42 21.07
N CYS A 4 12.47 -6.18 21.52
CA CYS A 4 13.81 -6.20 20.96
C CYS A 4 14.30 -7.66 20.85
N ARG A 5 15.49 -7.86 20.29
CA ARG A 5 16.07 -9.19 20.04
C ARG A 5 16.10 -10.09 21.27
N THR A 6 16.30 -9.51 22.46
CA THR A 6 16.45 -10.28 23.71
C THR A 6 15.12 -10.78 24.28
N ASN A 7 14.01 -10.07 24.04
CA ASN A 7 12.70 -10.43 24.60
C ASN A 7 11.70 -10.92 23.53
N PHE A 8 12.05 -10.86 22.24
CA PHE A 8 11.14 -11.20 21.13
C PHE A 8 10.49 -12.58 21.30
N ASN A 9 11.27 -13.62 21.61
CA ASN A 9 10.76 -14.98 21.77
C ASN A 9 9.82 -15.12 22.98
N THR A 10 10.11 -14.41 24.07
CA THR A 10 9.27 -14.38 25.27
C THR A 10 7.95 -13.65 25.01
N ILE A 11 7.99 -12.59 24.19
CA ILE A 11 6.82 -11.78 23.82
C ILE A 11 5.99 -12.41 22.69
N TRP A 12 6.58 -13.28 21.88
CA TRP A 12 5.92 -13.89 20.73
C TRP A 12 4.53 -14.50 21.02
N PRO A 13 4.33 -15.31 22.09
CA PRO A 13 3.00 -15.82 22.43
C PRO A 13 1.98 -14.71 22.71
N TYR A 14 2.41 -13.60 23.33
CA TYR A 14 1.54 -12.46 23.62
C TYR A 14 1.14 -11.72 22.34
N LEU A 15 2.06 -11.57 21.37
CA LEU A 15 1.76 -11.02 20.04
C LEU A 15 0.69 -11.86 19.33
N LEU A 16 0.85 -13.19 19.33
CA LEU A 16 -0.12 -14.09 18.69
C LEU A 16 -1.50 -14.04 19.37
N VAL A 17 -1.56 -13.99 20.70
CA VAL A 17 -2.84 -13.86 21.43
C VAL A 17 -3.51 -12.52 21.16
N SER A 18 -2.72 -11.43 21.15
CA SER A 18 -3.22 -10.08 20.83
C SER A 18 -3.81 -10.05 19.43
N MET A 19 -3.07 -10.57 18.45
CA MET A 19 -3.47 -10.67 17.05
C MET A 19 -4.72 -11.53 16.84
N LYS A 20 -4.82 -12.68 17.52
CA LYS A 20 -6.00 -13.56 17.44
C LYS A 20 -7.24 -12.89 18.02
N SER A 21 -7.09 -12.14 19.11
CA SER A 21 -8.21 -11.54 19.84
C SER A 21 -8.62 -10.14 19.39
N ALA A 22 -7.82 -9.50 18.53
CA ALA A 22 -8.10 -8.17 18.02
C ALA A 22 -9.28 -8.17 17.03
N ASP A 23 -10.12 -7.14 17.12
CA ASP A 23 -11.14 -6.81 16.14
C ASP A 23 -10.53 -6.01 14.97
N PHE A 24 -9.53 -5.17 15.24
CA PHE A 24 -8.72 -4.49 14.24
C PHE A 24 -7.31 -4.22 14.78
N ILE A 25 -6.37 -3.98 13.87
CA ILE A 25 -4.96 -3.72 14.18
C ILE A 25 -4.59 -2.38 13.56
N ALA A 26 -3.91 -1.51 14.31
CA ALA A 26 -3.25 -0.35 13.73
C ALA A 26 -1.74 -0.59 13.62
N LEU A 27 -1.14 -0.10 12.54
CA LEU A 27 0.28 -0.24 12.24
C LEU A 27 0.89 1.09 11.83
N ASP A 28 2.09 1.35 12.32
CA ASP A 28 2.88 2.54 11.98
C ASP A 28 4.38 2.17 11.96
N LEU A 29 5.16 2.76 11.05
CA LEU A 29 6.61 2.50 10.94
C LEU A 29 7.45 3.72 11.25
N GLU A 30 8.58 3.49 11.90
CA GLU A 30 9.69 4.44 11.91
C GLU A 30 10.73 4.02 10.88
N LEU A 31 11.11 4.94 9.99
CA LEU A 31 11.94 4.67 8.81
C LEU A 31 13.26 5.43 8.86
N SER A 32 14.30 4.87 8.24
CA SER A 32 15.60 5.54 8.15
C SER A 32 15.63 6.70 7.15
N GLY A 33 14.52 6.93 6.43
CA GLY A 33 14.36 8.01 5.47
C GLY A 33 13.13 7.80 4.60
N LEU A 34 12.69 8.88 3.93
CA LEU A 34 11.49 8.89 3.08
C LEU A 34 11.82 9.14 1.60
N GLY A 35 13.09 9.40 1.27
CA GLY A 35 13.48 9.74 -0.09
C GLY A 35 13.24 11.19 -0.45
N SER A 36 13.38 11.48 -1.74
CA SER A 36 13.25 12.85 -2.26
C SER A 36 11.82 13.37 -2.10
N ARG A 37 11.63 14.36 -1.22
CA ARG A 37 10.34 15.05 -1.01
C ARG A 37 9.78 15.63 -2.31
N LEU A 38 10.63 16.14 -3.19
CA LEU A 38 10.23 16.68 -4.49
C LEU A 38 9.67 15.58 -5.41
N ALA A 39 10.30 14.40 -5.42
CA ALA A 39 9.84 13.27 -6.22
C ALA A 39 8.54 12.66 -5.64
N SER A 40 8.41 12.61 -4.32
CA SER A 40 7.17 12.18 -3.66
C SER A 40 6.00 13.15 -3.89
N ALA A 41 6.29 14.43 -4.15
CA ALA A 41 5.31 15.46 -4.50
C ALA A 41 5.14 15.65 -6.03
N ALA A 42 5.70 14.76 -6.85
CA ALA A 42 5.58 14.85 -8.31
C ALA A 42 4.11 14.83 -8.75
N LYS A 43 3.78 15.58 -9.82
CA LYS A 43 2.43 15.60 -10.38
C LYS A 43 2.04 14.26 -11.00
N ASN A 44 3.00 13.58 -11.60
CA ASN A 44 2.81 12.28 -12.25
C ASN A 44 2.79 11.14 -11.22
N VAL A 45 1.77 10.30 -11.31
CA VAL A 45 1.59 9.06 -10.53
C VAL A 45 2.80 8.12 -10.66
N ALA A 46 3.33 7.96 -11.86
CA ALA A 46 4.45 7.06 -12.12
C ALA A 46 5.73 7.53 -11.40
N ASP A 47 5.99 8.84 -11.40
CA ASP A 47 7.14 9.43 -10.72
C ASP A 47 7.02 9.32 -9.20
N ARG A 48 5.81 9.54 -8.64
CA ARG A 48 5.55 9.32 -7.22
C ARG A 48 5.76 7.86 -6.81
N TYR A 49 5.29 6.93 -7.64
CA TYR A 49 5.51 5.50 -7.41
C TYR A 49 6.99 5.13 -7.50
N ALA A 50 7.71 5.67 -8.49
CA ALA A 50 9.15 5.45 -8.62
C ALA A 50 9.92 5.97 -7.40
N ALA A 51 9.55 7.14 -6.87
CA ALA A 51 10.13 7.70 -5.64
C ALA A 51 9.84 6.83 -4.41
N LEU A 52 8.59 6.40 -4.24
CA LEU A 52 8.17 5.49 -3.16
C LEU A 52 8.92 4.15 -3.23
N ARG A 53 9.05 3.60 -4.43
CA ARG A 53 9.78 2.36 -4.70
C ARG A 53 11.26 2.49 -4.37
N ASP A 54 11.90 3.59 -4.78
CA ASP A 54 13.29 3.86 -4.44
C ASP A 54 13.47 3.95 -2.93
N ALA A 55 12.61 4.70 -2.25
CA ALA A 55 12.62 4.82 -0.80
C ALA A 55 12.51 3.45 -0.11
N ALA A 56 11.51 2.66 -0.47
CA ALA A 56 11.27 1.33 0.11
C ALA A 56 12.40 0.32 -0.17
N ARG A 57 13.11 0.44 -1.30
CA ARG A 57 14.21 -0.48 -1.67
C ARG A 57 15.52 -0.20 -0.95
N THR A 58 15.75 1.06 -0.58
CA THR A 58 17.09 1.52 -0.15
C THR A 58 17.14 1.94 1.31
N ARG A 59 16.02 2.34 1.92
CA ARG A 59 15.94 2.67 3.34
C ARG A 59 15.52 1.45 4.17
N GLY A 60 15.78 1.51 5.47
CA GLY A 60 15.42 0.48 6.43
C GLY A 60 14.25 0.90 7.31
N ILE A 61 13.45 -0.07 7.72
CA ILE A 61 12.50 0.04 8.82
C ILE A 61 13.28 -0.07 10.14
N LEU A 62 13.16 0.96 10.99
CA LEU A 62 13.84 1.09 12.29
C LEU A 62 12.95 0.63 13.45
N SER A 63 11.64 0.79 13.32
CA SER A 63 10.67 0.29 14.29
C SER A 63 9.34 -0.06 13.66
N LEU A 64 8.67 -1.08 14.20
CA LEU A 64 7.28 -1.45 13.90
C LEU A 64 6.40 -1.15 15.11
N GLY A 65 5.52 -0.17 15.00
CA GLY A 65 4.43 0.08 15.94
C GLY A 65 3.22 -0.76 15.61
N LEU A 66 2.76 -1.60 16.54
CA LEU A 66 1.56 -2.43 16.41
C LEU A 66 0.61 -2.16 17.58
N ALA A 67 -0.64 -1.83 17.27
CA ALA A 67 -1.69 -1.65 18.27
C ALA A 67 -2.88 -2.57 17.97
N PHE A 68 -3.18 -3.48 18.89
CA PHE A 68 -4.25 -4.46 18.79
C PHE A 68 -5.48 -3.97 19.57
N PHE A 69 -6.60 -3.78 18.89
CA PHE A 69 -7.82 -3.25 19.49
C PHE A 69 -8.90 -4.33 19.58
N LYS A 70 -9.47 -4.51 20.77
CA LYS A 70 -10.56 -5.44 21.05
C LYS A 70 -11.70 -4.72 21.75
N LYS A 71 -12.92 -4.80 21.24
CA LYS A 71 -14.12 -4.19 21.82
C LYS A 71 -14.40 -4.79 23.20
N ALA A 72 -14.57 -3.93 24.19
CA ALA A 72 -14.80 -4.30 25.57
C ALA A 72 -16.30 -4.21 25.94
N GLY A 73 -17.01 -5.35 25.97
CA GLY A 73 -18.33 -5.52 26.59
C GLY A 73 -19.57 -4.91 25.87
N GLN A 74 -20.76 -5.44 26.19
CA GLN A 74 -22.02 -5.27 25.43
C GLN A 74 -22.96 -4.12 25.85
N LYS A 75 -22.73 -3.40 26.96
CA LYS A 75 -23.62 -2.28 27.33
C LYS A 75 -23.29 -1.04 26.49
N GLU A 76 -23.81 -1.04 25.27
CA GLU A 76 -23.85 0.12 24.39
C GLU A 76 -24.76 1.19 24.98
N THR A 77 -24.20 2.08 25.79
CA THR A 77 -24.84 3.36 26.06
C THR A 77 -24.67 4.25 24.82
N LYS A 78 -25.35 3.90 23.72
CA LYS A 78 -25.61 4.56 22.40
C LYS A 78 -24.58 5.51 21.75
N ARG A 79 -23.42 5.81 22.34
CA ARG A 79 -22.45 6.82 21.87
C ARG A 79 -20.99 6.59 22.28
N ARG A 80 -20.65 5.49 22.98
CA ARG A 80 -19.26 5.23 23.41
C ARG A 80 -18.92 3.74 23.23
N LEU A 81 -18.07 3.46 22.24
CA LEU A 81 -17.41 2.16 22.11
C LEU A 81 -16.17 2.16 23.02
N LYS A 82 -16.02 1.11 23.82
CA LYS A 82 -14.82 0.91 24.64
C LYS A 82 -13.96 -0.16 23.98
N PHE A 83 -12.66 0.09 23.91
CA PHE A 83 -11.69 -0.86 23.38
C PHE A 83 -10.62 -1.12 24.44
N GLN A 84 -10.25 -2.39 24.59
CA GLN A 84 -8.98 -2.79 25.15
C GLN A 84 -7.93 -2.68 24.04
N CYS A 85 -6.85 -1.96 24.31
CA CYS A 85 -5.75 -1.77 23.37
C CYS A 85 -4.46 -2.37 23.96
N GLN A 86 -3.74 -3.14 23.14
CA GLN A 86 -2.40 -3.64 23.47
C GLN A 86 -1.41 -3.12 22.42
N VAL A 87 -0.37 -2.41 22.88
CA VAL A 87 0.58 -1.75 21.99
C VAL A 87 1.96 -2.38 22.13
N PHE A 88 2.58 -2.70 21.00
CA PHE A 88 3.92 -3.26 20.88
C PHE A 88 4.73 -2.35 19.95
N ASN A 89 5.93 -1.97 20.38
CA ASN A 89 6.89 -1.25 19.57
C ASN A 89 8.10 -2.17 19.35
N ILE A 90 8.30 -2.64 18.12
CA ILE A 90 9.32 -3.63 17.80
C ILE A 90 10.50 -2.91 17.14
N LEU A 91 11.62 -2.81 17.87
CA LEU A 91 12.85 -2.26 17.32
C LEU A 91 13.39 -3.22 16.27
N SER A 92 13.56 -2.75 15.04
CA SER A 92 13.94 -3.56 13.88
C SER A 92 15.20 -3.01 13.23
N LEU A 93 16.18 -3.87 12.95
CA LEU A 93 17.43 -3.45 12.33
C LEU A 93 17.70 -4.28 11.07
N CYS A 94 17.76 -3.61 9.92
CA CYS A 94 18.13 -4.27 8.66
C CYS A 94 19.54 -4.87 8.79
N ALA A 95 19.70 -6.11 8.37
CA ALA A 95 20.99 -6.79 8.39
C ALA A 95 21.82 -6.57 7.12
N GLU A 96 21.22 -6.01 6.08
CA GLU A 96 21.90 -5.59 4.85
C GLU A 96 22.24 -4.10 4.88
N PRO A 97 23.18 -3.62 4.06
CA PRO A 97 23.43 -2.19 3.89
C PRO A 97 22.16 -1.45 3.47
N PHE A 98 21.88 -0.31 4.11
CA PHE A 98 20.75 0.57 3.80
C PHE A 98 21.14 2.04 3.98
N ILE A 99 20.39 2.92 3.34
CA ILE A 99 20.58 4.37 3.40
C ILE A 99 19.88 4.93 4.64
N VAL A 100 20.55 5.86 5.30
CA VAL A 100 20.02 6.62 6.42
C VAL A 100 20.08 8.10 6.07
N GLU A 101 18.93 8.77 6.15
CA GLU A 101 18.80 10.21 5.89
C GLU A 101 19.07 11.00 7.18
N PRO A 102 19.99 11.98 7.16
CA PRO A 102 20.30 12.78 8.35
C PRO A 102 19.06 13.46 8.95
N GLU A 103 18.16 13.97 8.12
CA GLU A 103 16.92 14.64 8.56
C GLU A 103 15.98 13.67 9.28
N ALA A 104 15.94 12.40 8.86
CA ALA A 104 15.16 11.38 9.53
C ALA A 104 15.76 11.03 10.90
N LEU A 105 17.09 10.90 10.99
CA LEU A 105 17.77 10.69 12.26
C LEU A 105 17.54 11.85 13.24
N GLU A 106 17.68 13.08 12.76
CA GLU A 106 17.48 14.26 13.59
C GLU A 106 16.03 14.34 14.10
N PHE A 107 15.06 14.09 13.23
CA PHE A 107 13.64 14.05 13.60
C PHE A 107 13.37 13.00 14.67
N LEU A 108 13.78 11.76 14.44
CA LEU A 108 13.60 10.66 15.39
C LEU A 108 14.32 10.92 16.72
N SER A 109 15.54 11.44 16.68
CA SER A 109 16.29 11.83 17.89
C SER A 109 15.55 12.89 18.70
N LYS A 110 14.96 13.90 18.05
CA LYS A 110 14.14 14.93 18.70
C LYS A 110 12.87 14.35 19.34
N HIS A 111 12.35 13.26 18.77
CA HIS A 111 11.19 12.53 19.28
C HIS A 111 11.56 11.37 20.22
N SER A 112 12.75 11.41 20.83
CA SER A 112 13.21 10.45 21.85
C SER A 112 13.39 9.01 21.36
N PHE A 113 13.67 8.82 20.06
CA PHE A 113 14.06 7.53 19.53
C PHE A 113 15.47 7.14 20.02
N ASP A 114 15.62 5.97 20.65
CA ASP A 114 16.91 5.49 21.15
C ASP A 114 17.67 4.67 20.08
N PHE A 115 18.57 5.36 19.37
CA PHE A 115 19.44 4.73 18.38
C PHE A 115 20.44 3.75 18.98
N ASN A 116 20.92 3.97 20.20
CA ASN A 116 21.86 3.05 20.83
C ASN A 116 21.17 1.72 21.09
N GLN A 117 19.93 1.78 21.59
CA GLN A 117 19.13 0.59 21.82
C GLN A 117 18.76 -0.15 20.52
N LEU A 118 18.43 0.59 19.45
CA LEU A 118 18.23 0.01 18.13
C LEU A 118 19.47 -0.77 17.65
N ILE A 119 20.65 -0.15 17.72
CA ILE A 119 21.91 -0.75 17.24
C ILE A 119 22.27 -1.98 18.07
N ASP A 120 22.16 -1.88 19.40
CA ASP A 120 22.51 -2.96 20.31
C ASP A 120 21.50 -4.11 20.23
N LYS A 121 20.19 -3.81 20.31
CA LYS A 121 19.13 -4.79 20.59
C LYS A 121 18.09 -4.95 19.48
N GLY A 122 18.19 -4.23 18.37
CA GLY A 122 17.26 -4.36 17.25
C GLY A 122 17.09 -5.80 16.76
N VAL A 123 15.84 -6.20 16.52
CA VAL A 123 15.50 -7.49 15.90
C VAL A 123 15.98 -7.45 14.46
N ARG A 124 16.91 -8.34 14.11
CA ARG A 124 17.49 -8.39 12.76
C ARG A 124 16.46 -8.90 11.76
N TYR A 125 16.41 -8.25 10.60
CA TYR A 125 15.63 -8.72 9.46
C TYR A 125 16.39 -8.52 8.14
N TYR A 126 15.88 -9.16 7.10
CA TYR A 126 16.41 -9.09 5.75
C TYR A 126 15.27 -8.74 4.79
N PRO A 127 15.51 -7.90 3.77
CA PRO A 127 14.49 -7.62 2.76
C PRO A 127 14.05 -8.89 2.02
N SER A 128 12.89 -8.84 1.36
CA SER A 128 12.23 -10.03 0.80
C SER A 128 13.03 -10.74 -0.30
N ASN A 129 13.89 -10.02 -1.02
CA ASN A 129 14.81 -10.56 -2.02
C ASN A 129 15.89 -11.47 -1.43
N ILE A 130 16.09 -11.47 -0.12
CA ILE A 130 17.03 -12.36 0.57
C ILE A 130 16.26 -13.50 1.23
N SER A 131 16.59 -14.72 0.82
CA SER A 131 16.03 -15.96 1.36
C SER A 131 16.73 -16.35 2.67
N LYS A 132 16.56 -15.51 3.70
CA LYS A 132 16.96 -15.81 5.08
C LYS A 132 15.74 -15.73 5.98
N ALA A 133 15.56 -16.75 6.83
CA ALA A 133 14.52 -16.74 7.84
C ALA A 133 14.75 -15.57 8.81
N CYS A 134 13.70 -14.79 9.10
CA CYS A 134 13.75 -13.78 10.14
C CYS A 134 12.41 -13.74 10.90
N PRO A 135 12.44 -13.48 12.23
CA PRO A 135 11.22 -13.50 13.04
C PRO A 135 10.18 -12.46 12.61
N LEU A 136 10.63 -11.31 12.09
CA LEU A 136 9.73 -10.26 11.59
C LEU A 136 8.97 -10.69 10.34
N ARG A 137 9.56 -11.51 9.46
CA ARG A 137 8.85 -12.05 8.29
C ARG A 137 7.73 -12.98 8.73
N SER A 138 8.00 -13.87 9.69
CA SER A 138 6.97 -14.72 10.29
C SER A 138 5.86 -13.89 10.96
N LEU A 139 6.23 -12.82 11.68
CA LEU A 139 5.25 -11.90 12.27
C LEU A 139 4.33 -11.28 11.23
N MET A 140 4.89 -10.80 10.12
CA MET A 140 4.13 -10.20 9.04
C MET A 140 3.23 -11.20 8.34
N THR A 141 3.71 -12.43 8.11
CA THR A 141 2.87 -13.51 7.56
C THR A 141 1.67 -13.79 8.45
N GLU A 142 1.86 -13.90 9.77
CA GLU A 142 0.76 -14.08 10.73
C GLU A 142 -0.22 -12.90 10.71
N LEU A 143 0.30 -11.67 10.69
CA LEU A 143 -0.51 -10.45 10.68
C LEU A 143 -1.38 -10.36 9.43
N LEU A 144 -0.81 -10.63 8.25
CA LEU A 144 -1.52 -10.61 6.98
C LEU A 144 -2.52 -11.77 6.84
N SER A 145 -2.21 -12.93 7.43
CA SER A 145 -3.09 -14.11 7.40
C SER A 145 -4.33 -13.97 8.31
N ARG A 146 -4.34 -13.00 9.23
CA ARG A 146 -5.41 -12.88 10.23
C ARG A 146 -6.77 -12.47 9.65
N GLY A 147 -6.78 -11.70 8.56
CA GLY A 147 -8.00 -11.23 7.90
C GLY A 147 -8.82 -10.19 8.68
N VAL A 148 -8.22 -9.54 9.68
CA VAL A 148 -8.84 -8.41 10.41
C VAL A 148 -8.46 -7.07 9.76
N PRO A 149 -9.28 -6.02 9.89
CA PRO A 149 -8.95 -4.70 9.37
C PRO A 149 -7.59 -4.19 9.90
N LEU A 150 -6.72 -3.82 8.97
CA LEU A 150 -5.46 -3.13 9.25
C LEU A 150 -5.64 -1.63 9.00
N ILE A 151 -5.44 -0.83 10.04
CA ILE A 151 -5.62 0.62 10.02
C ILE A 151 -4.26 1.29 9.98
N LEU A 152 -4.07 2.20 9.03
CA LEU A 152 -2.87 3.02 8.90
C LEU A 152 -3.26 4.49 8.67
N HIS A 153 -2.39 5.42 9.02
CA HIS A 153 -2.57 6.84 8.75
C HIS A 153 -1.52 7.29 7.72
N ASN A 154 -1.95 7.64 6.50
CA ASN A 154 -1.05 7.84 5.36
C ASN A 154 -0.18 6.61 5.02
N GLY A 155 -0.74 5.42 5.28
CA GLY A 155 -0.05 4.12 5.26
C GLY A 155 0.54 3.64 3.94
N LEU A 156 0.49 4.43 2.86
CA LEU A 156 1.03 4.01 1.57
C LEU A 156 2.53 3.75 1.65
N VAL A 157 3.25 4.61 2.38
CA VAL A 157 4.69 4.44 2.61
C VAL A 157 4.93 3.19 3.43
N ASP A 158 4.22 3.03 4.55
CA ASP A 158 4.34 1.86 5.42
C ASP A 158 4.09 0.56 4.66
N LEU A 159 3.02 0.50 3.87
CA LEU A 159 2.69 -0.67 3.07
C LEU A 159 3.76 -1.00 2.03
N ALA A 160 4.36 0.02 1.38
CA ALA A 160 5.44 -0.21 0.42
C ALA A 160 6.69 -0.81 1.07
N PHE A 161 7.06 -0.31 2.26
CA PHE A 161 8.17 -0.84 3.05
C PHE A 161 7.87 -2.26 3.55
N LEU A 162 6.69 -2.49 4.12
CA LEU A 162 6.27 -3.83 4.56
C LEU A 162 6.29 -4.84 3.41
N TYR A 163 5.78 -4.42 2.23
CA TYR A 163 5.77 -5.24 1.03
C TYR A 163 7.21 -5.61 0.63
N HIS A 164 8.07 -4.62 0.40
CA HIS A 164 9.44 -4.83 -0.04
C HIS A 164 10.28 -5.62 0.97
N HIS A 165 10.16 -5.33 2.27
CA HIS A 165 11.02 -5.94 3.27
C HIS A 165 10.56 -7.33 3.70
N PHE A 166 9.25 -7.59 3.77
CA PHE A 166 8.74 -8.81 4.40
C PHE A 166 7.95 -9.74 3.48
N TYR A 167 7.44 -9.26 2.34
CA TYR A 167 6.61 -10.07 1.46
C TYR A 167 7.28 -10.41 0.13
N SER A 168 7.52 -9.41 -0.72
CA SER A 168 8.07 -9.59 -2.08
C SER A 168 8.74 -8.28 -2.53
N PRO A 169 9.73 -8.31 -3.42
CA PRO A 169 10.31 -7.09 -3.95
C PRO A 169 9.20 -6.22 -4.56
N ILE A 170 9.10 -4.97 -4.12
CA ILE A 170 8.13 -4.02 -4.68
C ILE A 170 8.27 -3.98 -6.22
N PRO A 171 7.15 -4.04 -6.98
CA PRO A 171 7.22 -4.14 -8.43
C PRO A 171 7.89 -2.94 -9.11
N ASP A 172 8.36 -3.15 -10.34
CA ASP A 172 9.07 -2.09 -11.08
C ASP A 172 8.12 -1.06 -11.70
N SER A 173 6.89 -1.46 -11.99
CA SER A 173 5.87 -0.59 -12.54
C SER A 173 4.50 -0.91 -11.96
N GLN A 174 3.57 0.03 -12.11
CA GLN A 174 2.17 -0.25 -11.78
C GLN A 174 1.57 -1.38 -12.65
N GLY A 175 2.09 -1.57 -13.88
CA GLY A 175 1.70 -2.69 -14.73
C GLY A 175 2.09 -4.05 -14.15
N ASP A 176 3.23 -4.13 -13.47
CA ASP A 176 3.66 -5.35 -12.79
C ASP A 176 2.80 -5.67 -11.56
N ASN A 177 2.25 -4.66 -10.87
CA ASN A 177 1.27 -4.87 -9.80
C ASN A 177 0.03 -5.62 -10.31
N VAL A 178 -0.42 -5.34 -11.54
CA VAL A 178 -1.56 -6.03 -12.17
C VAL A 178 -1.23 -7.49 -12.47
N ARG A 179 0.01 -7.79 -12.87
CA ARG A 179 0.48 -9.17 -13.11
C ARG A 179 0.58 -9.97 -11.82
N GLU A 180 0.98 -9.33 -10.72
CA GLU A 180 0.95 -9.97 -9.40
C GLU A 180 -0.49 -10.25 -8.92
N ALA A 181 -1.43 -9.33 -9.18
CA ALA A 181 -2.85 -9.51 -8.87
C ALA A 181 -3.47 -10.74 -9.55
N LEU A 182 -3.07 -11.02 -10.79
CA LEU A 182 -3.53 -12.17 -11.56
C LEU A 182 -2.98 -13.52 -11.04
N GLY A 183 -1.94 -13.50 -10.19
CA GLY A 183 -1.28 -14.69 -9.66
C GLY A 183 -1.85 -15.24 -8.35
N ALA A 184 -3.04 -14.79 -7.92
CA ALA A 184 -3.62 -15.12 -6.60
C ALA A 184 -2.68 -14.83 -5.41
N ARG A 185 -1.79 -13.85 -5.57
CA ARG A 185 -0.86 -13.35 -4.55
C ARG A 185 -1.39 -12.04 -3.97
N TRP A 186 -1.03 -11.73 -2.73
CA TRP A 186 -1.24 -10.38 -2.19
C TRP A 186 -0.48 -9.39 -3.06
N HIS A 187 -1.16 -8.31 -3.50
CA HIS A 187 -0.58 -7.27 -4.34
C HIS A 187 -0.92 -5.90 -3.78
N LEU A 188 -0.01 -4.94 -3.92
CA LEU A 188 -0.23 -3.57 -3.51
C LEU A 188 -0.85 -2.80 -4.69
N THR A 189 -2.12 -2.39 -4.56
CA THR A 189 -2.75 -1.49 -5.54
C THR A 189 -2.69 -0.07 -5.01
N VAL A 190 -1.94 0.80 -5.69
CA VAL A 190 -1.91 2.23 -5.41
C VAL A 190 -2.83 2.92 -6.40
N ALA A 191 -4.11 3.04 -6.04
CA ALA A 191 -5.06 3.84 -6.79
C ALA A 191 -4.96 5.29 -6.31
N PHE A 192 -4.53 6.20 -7.18
CA PHE A 192 -4.63 7.63 -6.91
C PHE A 192 -6.02 8.08 -7.33
N ASP A 193 -6.77 8.67 -6.40
CA ASP A 193 -8.09 9.24 -6.68
C ASP A 193 -7.90 10.52 -7.50
N GLU A 194 -7.63 10.36 -8.79
CA GLU A 194 -7.91 11.43 -9.73
C GLU A 194 -9.43 11.46 -9.88
N THR A 195 -10.04 12.63 -9.64
CA THR A 195 -11.46 12.93 -9.91
C THR A 195 -12.55 12.33 -8.99
N LYS A 196 -12.69 12.86 -7.77
CA LYS A 196 -14.01 12.94 -7.10
C LYS A 196 -14.40 14.34 -6.63
N SER A 197 -13.46 15.13 -6.13
CA SER A 197 -13.77 16.51 -5.70
C SER A 197 -14.08 17.45 -6.87
N MET A 198 -13.58 17.18 -8.09
CA MET A 198 -13.85 18.00 -9.28
C MET A 198 -15.01 17.46 -10.16
N MET A 199 -15.34 16.16 -10.08
CA MET A 199 -16.44 15.60 -10.90
C MET A 199 -17.82 16.02 -10.43
N LYS A 200 -17.99 16.45 -9.17
CA LYS A 200 -19.29 16.85 -8.65
C LYS A 200 -19.84 18.09 -9.35
N VAL A 201 -18.95 19.07 -9.61
CA VAL A 201 -19.27 20.31 -10.33
C VAL A 201 -19.56 20.03 -11.83
N LEU A 202 -18.88 19.05 -12.43
CA LEU A 202 -19.11 18.64 -13.82
C LEU A 202 -20.38 17.79 -13.99
N GLN A 203 -20.71 16.91 -13.03
CA GLN A 203 -21.95 16.13 -13.02
C GLN A 203 -23.19 17.02 -12.90
N GLU A 204 -23.10 18.09 -12.11
CA GLU A 204 -24.18 19.07 -11.96
C GLU A 204 -24.30 20.02 -13.17
N ALA A 205 -23.28 20.09 -14.04
CA ALA A 205 -23.25 20.94 -15.24
C ALA A 205 -23.52 20.21 -16.56
N CYS A 206 -23.71 18.88 -16.56
CA CYS A 206 -24.05 18.12 -17.76
C CYS A 206 -25.56 18.05 -17.99
N GLU A 207 -26.05 18.73 -19.02
CA GLU A 207 -27.41 18.57 -19.52
C GLU A 207 -27.51 17.27 -20.33
N LYS A 208 -28.44 16.37 -19.95
CA LYS A 208 -28.70 15.13 -20.69
C LYS A 208 -29.55 15.44 -21.92
N VAL A 209 -28.99 15.17 -23.10
CA VAL A 209 -29.75 15.15 -24.36
C VAL A 209 -29.85 13.70 -24.83
N ASP A 210 -31.07 13.18 -24.94
CA ASP A 210 -31.35 11.86 -25.49
C ASP A 210 -31.26 11.92 -27.02
N CYS A 211 -30.33 11.16 -27.60
CA CYS A 211 -30.27 10.92 -29.04
C CYS A 211 -30.69 9.47 -29.32
N PRO A 212 -31.88 9.22 -29.87
CA PRO A 212 -32.28 7.88 -30.28
C PRO A 212 -31.39 7.40 -31.45
N LEU A 213 -31.06 6.11 -31.44
CA LEU A 213 -30.36 5.47 -32.55
C LEU A 213 -31.31 5.35 -33.77
N PRO A 214 -30.79 5.36 -35.00
CA PRO A 214 -31.58 5.15 -36.21
C PRO A 214 -32.32 3.80 -36.21
N ASP A 215 -33.51 3.75 -36.82
CA ASP A 215 -34.43 2.60 -36.79
C ASP A 215 -33.86 1.32 -37.44
N ASP A 216 -32.77 1.44 -38.21
CA ASP A 216 -32.10 0.36 -38.94
C ASP A 216 -30.86 -0.20 -38.23
N PHE A 217 -30.62 0.17 -36.96
CA PHE A 217 -29.49 -0.36 -36.19
C PHE A 217 -29.74 -1.83 -35.79
N PRO A 218 -28.86 -2.78 -36.14
CA PRO A 218 -29.11 -4.20 -35.90
C PRO A 218 -29.05 -4.57 -34.40
N ASP A 219 -30.07 -5.27 -33.93
CA ASP A 219 -30.14 -5.79 -32.56
C ASP A 219 -29.07 -6.87 -32.33
N HIS A 220 -28.01 -6.50 -31.63
CA HIS A 220 -27.06 -7.46 -31.09
C HIS A 220 -27.52 -7.93 -29.71
N ILE A 221 -27.65 -9.25 -29.54
CA ILE A 221 -27.88 -9.86 -28.23
C ILE A 221 -26.69 -9.53 -27.34
N VAL A 222 -26.95 -8.80 -26.25
CA VAL A 222 -25.96 -8.45 -25.24
C VAL A 222 -25.41 -9.74 -24.60
N PRO A 223 -24.09 -9.99 -24.59
CA PRO A 223 -23.53 -11.12 -23.86
C PRO A 223 -23.81 -10.94 -22.36
N PHE A 224 -24.29 -12.00 -21.71
CA PHE A 224 -24.85 -11.97 -20.35
C PHE A 224 -23.85 -11.59 -19.22
N ASP A 225 -22.58 -11.37 -19.55
CA ASP A 225 -21.52 -11.21 -18.54
C ASP A 225 -20.90 -9.81 -18.47
N LEU A 226 -21.45 -8.82 -19.18
CA LEU A 226 -20.97 -7.45 -19.14
C LEU A 226 -21.89 -6.55 -18.31
N LYS A 227 -21.75 -6.61 -16.98
CA LYS A 227 -22.19 -5.50 -16.12
C LYS A 227 -21.18 -4.36 -16.18
N GLU A 228 -21.54 -3.37 -16.98
CA GLU A 228 -21.14 -1.95 -16.98
C GLU A 228 -19.67 -1.61 -16.68
N LYS A 229 -18.94 -1.17 -17.72
CA LYS A 229 -18.03 -0.02 -17.64
C LYS A 229 -17.84 0.62 -19.02
N TYR A 230 -18.03 1.94 -19.07
CA TYR A 230 -17.96 2.80 -20.25
C TYR A 230 -16.53 2.89 -20.79
N HIS A 231 -16.33 2.53 -22.06
CA HIS A 231 -15.11 2.82 -22.82
C HIS A 231 -15.48 3.58 -24.09
N GLY A 232 -15.24 4.89 -24.10
CA GLY A 232 -15.46 5.74 -25.28
C GLY A 232 -14.28 5.63 -26.24
N PHE A 233 -14.49 5.08 -27.43
CA PHE A 233 -13.51 5.05 -28.51
C PHE A 233 -13.66 6.29 -29.39
N CYS A 234 -12.62 7.12 -29.51
CA CYS A 234 -12.61 8.24 -30.46
C CYS A 234 -12.17 7.77 -31.85
N ARG A 235 -13.12 7.54 -32.77
CA ARG A 235 -12.81 7.13 -34.17
C ARG A 235 -12.17 8.23 -35.01
N LYS A 236 -12.18 9.50 -34.58
CA LYS A 236 -11.68 10.65 -35.36
C LYS A 236 -10.14 10.76 -35.44
N GLN A 237 -9.41 10.02 -34.60
CA GLN A 237 -7.94 9.98 -34.65
C GLN A 237 -7.42 9.24 -35.88
N ARG A 238 -8.11 8.18 -36.34
CA ARG A 238 -7.74 7.45 -37.57
C ARG A 238 -7.94 8.25 -38.86
N GLN A 239 -8.68 9.36 -38.80
CA GLN A 239 -8.93 10.26 -39.93
C GLN A 239 -8.15 11.58 -39.83
N GLY A 240 -7.28 11.74 -38.83
CA GLY A 240 -6.42 12.92 -38.67
C GLY A 240 -7.16 14.21 -38.24
N GLN A 241 -8.40 14.12 -37.75
CA GLN A 241 -9.27 15.27 -37.47
C GLN A 241 -9.34 15.65 -35.98
N CYS A 242 -8.40 15.20 -35.15
CA CYS A 242 -8.36 15.55 -33.73
C CYS A 242 -6.93 15.92 -33.30
N GLN A 243 -6.77 17.09 -32.68
CA GLN A 243 -5.48 17.62 -32.20
C GLN A 243 -5.31 17.51 -30.67
N LEU A 244 -6.17 16.74 -29.98
CA LEU A 244 -6.04 16.47 -28.55
C LEU A 244 -5.46 15.07 -28.34
N ILE A 245 -4.52 14.97 -27.38
CA ILE A 245 -3.92 13.69 -26.96
C ILE A 245 -4.97 12.91 -26.17
N HIS A 246 -5.38 11.75 -26.68
CA HIS A 246 -6.24 10.82 -25.96
C HIS A 246 -5.35 9.71 -25.37
N ASP A 247 -4.81 9.92 -24.17
CA ASP A 247 -3.95 8.95 -23.50
C ASP A 247 -4.75 7.79 -22.88
N VAL A 248 -5.37 6.96 -23.74
CA VAL A 248 -5.89 5.64 -23.35
C VAL A 248 -5.45 4.56 -24.35
N ASP A 249 -4.31 4.76 -25.03
CA ASP A 249 -3.72 3.77 -25.94
C ASP A 249 -2.53 2.99 -25.33
N TYR A 250 -2.21 3.18 -24.03
CA TYR A 250 -1.17 2.36 -23.35
C TYR A 250 -1.74 1.22 -22.50
N GLY A 251 -3.06 1.04 -22.51
CA GLY A 251 -3.69 -0.17 -21.98
C GLY A 251 -3.73 -1.25 -23.04
N ILE A 252 -2.85 -2.26 -22.89
CA ILE A 252 -2.82 -3.52 -23.65
C ILE A 252 -1.98 -3.45 -24.95
N ASP A 253 -0.64 -3.53 -24.79
CA ASP A 253 0.18 -4.22 -25.78
C ASP A 253 0.75 -5.49 -25.13
N LEU A 254 0.01 -6.59 -25.31
CA LEU A 254 0.47 -7.94 -25.02
C LEU A 254 0.78 -8.62 -26.36
N GLY A 255 2.08 -8.76 -26.63
CA GLY A 255 2.63 -9.90 -27.35
C GLY A 255 2.92 -9.72 -28.84
N LYS A 256 4.21 -9.57 -29.16
CA LYS A 256 4.98 -10.60 -29.89
C LYS A 256 6.48 -10.26 -29.86
N ARG A 257 7.25 -11.09 -29.15
CA ARG A 257 8.65 -11.36 -29.52
C ARG A 257 8.62 -12.57 -30.44
N GLU A 258 8.93 -12.37 -31.71
CA GLU A 258 9.53 -13.40 -32.56
C GLU A 258 10.64 -12.75 -33.37
N ALA A 259 11.81 -13.42 -33.33
CA ALA A 259 13.11 -13.14 -33.96
C ALA A 259 13.85 -11.86 -33.52
#